data_AF-A0A399ZG34-F1
#
_entry.id   AF-A0A399ZG34-F1
#
_cell.length_a   1.000
_cell.length_b   1.000
_cell.length_c   1.000
_cell.angle_alpha   90.00
_cell.angle_beta   90.00
_cell.angle_gamma   90.00
#
_symmetry.space_group_name_H-M   'P 1'
#
loop_
_entity.id
_entity.type
_entity.pdbx_description
1 polymer ?
#
loop_
_entity_poly.entity_id
_entity_poly.type
_entity_poly.pdbx_seq_one_letter_code
_entity_poly.pdbx_strand_id
1 'polypeptide(L)'
;MRPAPTLRDGDIFAAYRCSPGVAVDRYQEGDRWNILISLRETKRKGDITEFLIERTVQDGFTQAEEWQQAEIRHPTRHLRLAVIFPLERPCRRATVQARSRHHTQVLGAEHFQTLLDGRQQVVWETRQAHYLEIYTLRWHW
;
A
#
# COMPACT_ATOMS: atom_id res chain seq x y z
N MET A 1 16.99 -13.06 -15.78
CA MET A 1 16.44 -12.02 -14.89
C MET A 1 15.09 -12.53 -14.39
N ARG A 2 14.97 -12.89 -13.11
CA ARG A 2 13.70 -13.42 -12.57
C ARG A 2 12.76 -12.23 -12.29
N PRO A 3 11.46 -12.31 -12.60
CA PRO A 3 10.52 -11.30 -12.15
C PRO A 3 10.56 -11.24 -10.61
N ALA A 4 10.46 -10.04 -10.06
CA ALA A 4 10.41 -9.84 -8.61
C ALA A 4 9.11 -10.53 -8.07
N PRO A 5 9.19 -11.33 -6.99
CA PRO A 5 8.04 -12.06 -6.43
C PRO A 5 6.96 -11.14 -5.79
N THR A 6 5.81 -10.97 -6.44
CA THR A 6 4.69 -10.14 -5.94
C THR A 6 3.82 -10.89 -4.90
N LEU A 7 2.92 -10.14 -4.23
CA LEU A 7 1.81 -10.56 -3.35
C LEU A 7 0.80 -11.52 -4.06
N ARG A 8 1.29 -12.54 -4.76
CA ARG A 8 0.54 -13.38 -5.71
C ARG A 8 -0.07 -14.63 -5.10
N ASP A 9 0.26 -14.94 -3.86
CA ASP A 9 -0.31 -16.07 -3.15
C ASP A 9 -1.50 -15.59 -2.31
N GLY A 10 -2.62 -16.31 -2.38
CA GLY A 10 -3.83 -16.03 -1.60
C GLY A 10 -4.89 -15.14 -2.26
N ASP A 11 -6.00 -14.95 -1.55
CA ASP A 11 -7.06 -14.02 -1.94
C ASP A 11 -6.68 -12.60 -1.51
N ILE A 12 -6.10 -11.85 -2.46
CA ILE A 12 -5.65 -10.48 -2.23
C ILE A 12 -6.78 -9.47 -2.02
N PHE A 13 -8.04 -9.84 -2.26
CA PHE A 13 -9.20 -8.96 -2.10
C PHE A 13 -10.30 -9.58 -1.22
N ALA A 14 -9.94 -10.48 -0.31
CA ALA A 14 -10.85 -11.13 0.64
C ALA A 14 -11.77 -10.12 1.34
N ALA A 15 -11.25 -8.92 1.63
CA ALA A 15 -12.07 -7.73 1.83
C ALA A 15 -11.42 -6.52 1.17
N TYR A 16 -12.25 -5.62 0.63
CA TYR A 16 -11.79 -4.34 0.09
C TYR A 16 -12.82 -3.25 0.39
N ARG A 17 -12.36 -2.16 1.00
CA ARG A 17 -13.18 -0.98 1.28
C ARG A 17 -12.45 0.26 0.79
N CYS A 18 -13.21 1.21 0.27
CA CYS A 18 -12.68 2.53 -0.07
C CYS A 18 -13.69 3.62 0.28
N SER A 19 -13.18 4.81 0.57
CA SER A 19 -13.96 6.03 0.78
C SER A 19 -13.11 7.25 0.40
N PRO A 20 -13.68 8.28 -0.25
CA PRO A 20 -15.01 8.32 -0.83
C PRO A 20 -15.13 7.40 -2.05
N GLY A 21 -16.38 7.14 -2.44
CA GLY A 21 -16.71 6.31 -3.59
C GLY A 21 -16.89 4.84 -3.27
N VAL A 22 -16.94 4.02 -4.32
CA VAL A 22 -17.09 2.57 -4.25
C VAL A 22 -16.27 1.90 -5.35
N ALA A 23 -15.73 0.71 -5.08
CA ALA A 23 -15.18 -0.13 -6.13
C ALA A 23 -16.32 -0.61 -7.04
N VAL A 24 -16.23 -0.30 -8.34
CA VAL A 24 -17.24 -0.68 -9.35
C VAL A 24 -16.74 -1.75 -10.31
N ASP A 25 -15.42 -1.93 -10.40
CA ASP A 25 -14.81 -2.96 -11.24
C ASP A 25 -13.44 -3.38 -10.67
N ARG A 26 -13.03 -4.61 -11.00
CA ARG A 26 -11.74 -5.21 -10.68
C ARG A 26 -11.27 -6.05 -11.86
N TYR A 27 -10.12 -5.71 -12.41
CA TYR A 27 -9.56 -6.46 -13.53
C TYR A 27 -8.05 -6.60 -13.40
N GLN A 28 -7.50 -7.65 -14.00
CA GLN A 28 -6.07 -7.90 -14.01
C GLN A 28 -5.46 -7.47 -15.34
N GLU A 29 -4.37 -6.71 -15.28
CA GLU A 29 -3.57 -6.33 -16.44
C GLU A 29 -2.13 -6.80 -16.21
N GLY A 30 -1.72 -7.85 -16.93
CA GLY A 30 -0.44 -8.52 -16.70
C GLY A 30 -0.33 -9.10 -15.28
N ASP A 31 0.63 -8.63 -14.51
CA ASP A 31 0.86 -9.04 -13.12
C ASP A 31 0.23 -8.11 -12.08
N ARG A 32 -0.52 -7.09 -12.52
CA ARG A 32 -1.14 -6.09 -11.65
C ARG A 32 -2.66 -6.22 -11.63
N TRP A 33 -3.23 -6.02 -10.46
CA TRP A 33 -4.65 -5.83 -10.29
C TRP A 33 -4.99 -4.35 -10.30
N ASN A 34 -5.99 -4.00 -11.09
CA ASN A 34 -6.58 -2.67 -11.15
C ASN A 34 -7.97 -2.70 -10.49
N ILE A 35 -8.28 -1.66 -9.73
CA ILE A 35 -9.58 -1.47 -9.10
C ILE A 35 -10.11 -0.12 -9.53
N LEU A 36 -11.26 -0.10 -10.17
CA LEU A 36 -11.92 1.13 -10.57
C LEU A 36 -12.79 1.63 -9.42
N ILE A 37 -12.46 2.80 -8.88
CA ILE A 37 -13.24 3.46 -7.83
C ILE A 37 -14.11 4.55 -8.46
N SER A 38 -15.43 4.39 -8.37
CA SER A 38 -16.39 5.43 -8.74
C SER A 38 -16.64 6.35 -7.56
N LEU A 39 -16.38 7.64 -7.72
CA LEU A 39 -16.59 8.66 -6.66
C LEU A 39 -18.08 8.93 -6.40
N ARG A 40 -18.96 8.61 -7.36
CA ARG A 40 -20.41 8.91 -7.33
C ARG A 40 -20.76 10.39 -7.08
N GLU A 41 -19.79 11.28 -7.27
CA GLU A 41 -19.95 12.73 -7.12
C GLU A 41 -19.13 13.46 -8.19
N THR A 42 -19.57 14.67 -8.55
CA THR A 42 -18.81 15.54 -9.44
C THR A 42 -17.78 16.33 -8.65
N LYS A 43 -16.50 16.17 -8.98
CA LYS A 43 -15.41 16.99 -8.42
C LYS A 43 -15.20 18.26 -9.23
N ARG A 44 -14.87 19.35 -8.54
CA ARG A 44 -14.52 20.65 -9.13
C ARG A 44 -13.02 20.87 -9.05
N LYS A 45 -12.53 21.76 -9.90
CA LYS A 45 -11.13 22.18 -9.88
C LYS A 45 -10.82 22.83 -8.52
N GLY A 46 -9.78 22.34 -7.86
CA GLY A 46 -9.33 22.84 -6.56
C GLY A 46 -9.86 22.06 -5.35
N ASP A 47 -10.81 21.13 -5.56
CA ASP A 47 -11.29 20.26 -4.49
C ASP A 47 -10.14 19.40 -3.95
N ILE A 48 -10.06 19.32 -2.63
CA ILE A 48 -9.14 18.43 -1.92
C ILE A 48 -9.97 17.25 -1.41
N THR A 49 -9.51 16.03 -1.70
CA THR A 49 -10.18 14.80 -1.28
C THR A 49 -9.17 13.91 -0.58
N GLU A 50 -9.58 13.32 0.53
CA GLU A 50 -8.84 12.26 1.20
C GLU A 50 -9.41 10.91 0.76
N PHE A 51 -8.55 9.98 0.38
CA PHE A 51 -8.92 8.61 0.04
C PHE A 51 -8.41 7.67 1.12
N LEU A 52 -9.34 6.95 1.76
CA LEU A 52 -9.04 5.81 2.62
C LEU A 52 -9.30 4.54 1.84
N ILE A 53 -8.27 3.71 1.67
CA ILE A 53 -8.36 2.42 0.99
C ILE A 53 -7.85 1.35 1.95
N GLU A 54 -8.68 0.35 2.20
CA GLU A 54 -8.37 -0.80 3.04
C GLU A 54 -8.53 -2.09 2.24
N ARG A 55 -7.57 -2.99 2.38
CA ARG A 55 -7.57 -4.30 1.73
C ARG A 55 -7.13 -5.36 2.73
N THR A 56 -7.90 -6.43 2.82
CA THR A 56 -7.55 -7.64 3.56
C THR A 56 -7.11 -8.70 2.55
N VAL A 57 -5.95 -9.29 2.81
CA VAL A 57 -5.42 -10.43 2.07
C VAL A 57 -5.57 -11.66 2.95
N GLN A 58 -6.15 -12.74 2.41
CA GLN A 58 -6.19 -14.06 3.04
C GLN A 58 -5.24 -15.02 2.33
N ASP A 59 -4.63 -15.93 3.07
CA ASP A 59 -3.67 -16.93 2.56
C ASP A 59 -2.50 -16.34 1.75
N GLY A 60 -2.20 -15.06 1.94
CA GLY A 60 -1.04 -14.38 1.40
C GLY A 60 0.05 -14.21 2.45
N PHE A 61 0.94 -13.24 2.23
CA PHE A 61 2.05 -12.98 3.14
C PHE A 61 2.96 -14.21 3.34
N THR A 62 3.24 -14.94 2.26
CA THR A 62 3.92 -16.25 2.27
C THR A 62 5.43 -16.13 2.02
N GLN A 63 5.88 -15.11 1.29
CA GLN A 63 7.25 -15.00 0.80
C GLN A 63 8.21 -14.47 1.88
N ALA A 64 9.52 -14.66 1.73
CA ALA A 64 10.52 -14.16 2.70
C ALA A 64 10.67 -12.62 2.70
N GLU A 65 10.32 -11.98 1.58
CA GLU A 65 10.27 -10.54 1.38
C GLU A 65 9.04 -10.23 0.53
N GLU A 66 8.34 -9.14 0.86
CA GLU A 66 7.17 -8.66 0.11
C GLU A 66 7.11 -7.13 0.11
N TRP A 67 6.22 -6.57 -0.71
CA TRP A 67 6.07 -5.13 -0.83
C TRP A 67 4.68 -4.68 -1.26
N GLN A 68 4.35 -3.44 -0.93
CA GLN A 68 3.23 -2.69 -1.47
C GLN A 68 3.74 -1.42 -2.16
N GLN A 69 3.12 -1.07 -3.29
CA GLN A 69 3.46 0.12 -4.06
C GLN A 69 2.29 1.08 -4.19
N ALA A 70 2.61 2.38 -4.20
CA ALA A 70 1.69 3.43 -4.58
C ALA A 70 2.35 4.31 -5.65
N GLU A 71 1.68 4.43 -6.80
CA GLU A 71 2.08 5.33 -7.90
C GLU A 71 1.24 6.60 -7.85
N ILE A 72 1.91 7.75 -7.89
CA ILE A 72 1.25 9.06 -7.77
C ILE A 72 0.92 9.61 -9.15
N ARG A 73 -0.34 9.42 -9.58
CA ARG A 73 -0.84 9.89 -10.88
C ARG A 73 -1.66 11.18 -10.82
N HIS A 74 -1.84 11.73 -9.62
CA HIS A 74 -2.53 12.99 -9.39
C HIS A 74 -1.72 13.86 -8.42
N PRO A 75 -1.91 15.18 -8.40
CA PRO A 75 -1.32 16.04 -7.37
C PRO A 75 -1.74 15.58 -5.96
N THR A 76 -0.82 14.94 -5.24
CA THR A 76 -1.06 14.37 -3.91
C THR A 76 -0.24 15.14 -2.88
N ARG A 77 -0.90 15.75 -1.90
CA ARG A 77 -0.21 16.50 -0.83
C ARG A 77 0.27 15.60 0.31
N HIS A 78 -0.45 14.51 0.56
CA HIS A 78 -0.16 13.61 1.66
C HIS A 78 -0.39 12.17 1.20
N LEU A 79 0.60 11.32 1.40
CA LEU A 79 0.50 9.88 1.20
C LEU A 79 0.82 9.19 2.51
N ARG A 80 -0.05 8.28 2.93
CA ARG A 80 0.16 7.39 4.06
C ARG A 80 -0.03 5.95 3.61
N LEU A 81 0.96 5.11 3.88
CA LEU A 81 0.94 3.68 3.63
C LEU A 81 1.02 2.95 4.96
N ALA A 82 0.16 1.95 5.15
CA ALA A 82 0.20 1.12 6.33
C ALA A 82 -0.02 -0.35 5.97
N VAL A 83 0.69 -1.23 6.67
CA VAL A 83 0.57 -2.69 6.54
C VAL A 83 0.41 -3.28 7.93
N ILE A 84 -0.65 -4.06 8.14
CA ILE A 84 -0.89 -4.81 9.38
C ILE A 84 -0.51 -6.26 9.11
N PHE A 85 0.41 -6.80 9.90
CA PHE A 85 0.97 -8.13 9.71
C PHE A 85 0.16 -9.22 10.43
N PRO A 86 0.20 -10.47 9.95
CA PRO A 86 -0.35 -11.61 10.69
C PRO A 86 0.28 -11.72 12.09
N LEU A 87 -0.50 -12.12 13.09
CA LEU A 87 -0.05 -12.21 14.48
C LEU A 87 1.17 -13.14 14.64
N GLU A 88 1.15 -14.28 13.94
CA GLU A 88 2.18 -15.32 14.00
C GLU A 88 3.43 -14.98 13.17
N ARG A 89 3.37 -13.89 12.39
CA ARG A 89 4.42 -13.51 11.45
C ARG A 89 4.64 -11.99 11.50
N PRO A 90 5.25 -11.45 12.56
CA PRO A 90 5.56 -10.02 12.62
C PRO A 90 6.66 -9.65 11.62
N CYS A 91 6.65 -8.40 11.16
CA CYS A 91 7.72 -7.83 10.36
C CYS A 91 8.97 -7.57 11.22
N ARG A 92 10.13 -8.00 10.74
CA ARG A 92 11.44 -7.73 11.37
C ARG A 92 12.08 -6.45 10.87
N ARG A 93 11.88 -6.13 9.59
CA ARG A 93 12.49 -4.96 8.95
C ARG A 93 11.62 -4.46 7.82
N ALA A 94 11.42 -3.15 7.78
CA ALA A 94 10.74 -2.47 6.68
C ALA A 94 11.62 -1.39 6.08
N THR A 95 11.48 -1.17 4.78
CA THR A 95 12.15 -0.10 4.05
C THR A 95 11.18 0.59 3.11
N VAL A 96 11.47 1.86 2.80
CA VAL A 96 10.77 2.59 1.76
C VAL A 96 11.74 3.07 0.69
N GLN A 97 11.32 2.96 -0.56
CA GLN A 97 12.05 3.47 -1.70
C GLN A 97 11.12 4.29 -2.58
N ALA A 98 11.53 5.52 -2.89
CA ALA A 98 10.95 6.31 -3.97
C ALA A 98 11.73 5.96 -5.26
N ARG A 99 11.05 5.68 -6.37
CA ARG A 99 11.70 5.26 -7.62
C ARG A 99 12.70 6.29 -8.16
N SER A 100 12.41 7.58 -8.06
CA SER A 100 13.34 8.63 -8.49
C SER A 100 14.60 8.72 -7.61
N ARG A 101 14.53 8.20 -6.37
CA ARG A 101 15.65 8.25 -5.43
C ARG A 101 16.42 6.94 -5.49
N HIS A 102 17.73 7.06 -5.68
CA HIS A 102 18.64 5.90 -5.64
C HIS A 102 18.88 5.38 -4.22
N HIS A 103 18.28 5.99 -3.20
CA HIS A 103 18.46 5.64 -1.79
C HIS A 103 17.22 4.93 -1.22
N THR A 104 17.45 3.86 -0.48
CA THR A 104 16.43 3.13 0.28
C THR A 104 16.48 3.58 1.74
N GLN A 105 15.38 4.11 2.27
CA GLN A 105 15.27 4.47 3.67
C GLN A 105 14.87 3.22 4.48
N VAL A 106 15.67 2.87 5.48
CA VAL A 106 15.29 1.88 6.51
C VAL A 106 14.35 2.56 7.50
N LEU A 107 13.21 1.92 7.81
CA LEU A 107 12.26 2.46 8.77
C LEU A 107 12.69 2.06 10.18
N GLY A 108 12.82 3.05 11.08
CA GLY A 108 13.11 2.82 12.49
C GLY A 108 11.87 2.42 13.29
N ALA A 109 12.05 2.18 14.58
CA ALA A 109 11.00 1.72 15.49
C ALA A 109 9.80 2.68 15.58
N GLU A 110 10.00 3.97 15.29
CA GLU A 110 8.95 5.00 15.24
C GLU A 110 7.86 4.72 14.19
N HIS A 111 8.16 3.87 13.20
CA HIS A 111 7.21 3.44 12.17
C HIS A 111 6.44 2.17 12.54
N PHE A 112 6.77 1.51 13.65
CA PHE A 112 6.19 0.25 14.08
C PHE A 112 5.31 0.47 15.31
N GLN A 113 4.13 -0.15 15.31
CA GLN A 113 3.22 -0.14 16.45
C GLN A 113 2.57 -1.51 16.65
N THR A 114 2.31 -1.85 17.90
CA THR A 114 1.51 -3.02 18.27
C THR A 114 0.06 -2.58 18.47
N LEU A 115 -0.86 -3.22 17.77
CA LEU A 115 -2.28 -2.98 17.87
C LEU A 115 -2.86 -3.69 19.10
N LEU A 116 -4.10 -3.35 19.48
CA LEU A 116 -4.79 -3.92 20.64
C LEU A 116 -4.99 -5.44 20.53
N ASP A 117 -5.07 -5.97 19.32
CA ASP A 117 -5.19 -7.41 19.04
C ASP A 117 -3.83 -8.13 18.98
N GLY A 118 -2.75 -7.44 19.35
CA GLY A 118 -1.38 -7.95 19.35
C GLY A 118 -0.70 -7.95 17.98
N ARG A 119 -1.41 -7.64 16.88
CA ARG A 119 -0.80 -7.56 15.55
C ARG A 119 0.11 -6.35 15.44
N GLN A 120 1.20 -6.53 14.71
CA GLN A 120 2.11 -5.44 14.40
C GLN A 120 1.62 -4.67 13.17
N GLN A 121 1.75 -3.35 13.19
CA GLN A 121 1.53 -2.49 12.04
C GLN A 121 2.79 -1.67 11.75
N VAL A 122 3.14 -1.57 10.46
CA VAL A 122 4.10 -0.59 9.96
C VAL A 122 3.34 0.54 9.27
N VAL A 123 3.74 1.77 9.55
CA VAL A 123 3.20 2.98 8.96
C VAL A 123 4.32 3.84 8.40
N TRP A 124 4.19 4.26 7.15
CA TRP A 124 5.04 5.29 6.57
C TRP A 124 4.19 6.39 5.91
N GLU A 125 4.63 7.64 6.01
CA GLU A 125 3.93 8.77 5.39
C GLU A 125 4.89 9.82 4.84
N THR A 126 4.39 10.61 3.88
CA THR A 126 5.08 11.78 3.34
C THR A 126 4.09 12.90 3.01
N ARG A 127 4.46 14.14 3.34
CA ARG A 127 3.73 15.37 2.97
C ARG A 127 4.23 15.99 1.66
N GLN A 128 5.13 15.29 0.97
CA GLN A 128 5.73 15.71 -0.29
C GLN A 128 5.72 14.54 -1.26
N ALA A 129 4.52 14.06 -1.58
CA ALA A 129 4.36 13.02 -2.60
C ALA A 129 4.59 13.65 -4.00
N HIS A 130 5.64 13.21 -4.68
CA HIS A 130 6.00 13.76 -5.99
C HIS A 130 5.12 13.16 -7.10
N TYR A 131 4.71 13.99 -8.07
CA TYR A 131 3.96 13.54 -9.23
C TYR A 131 4.77 12.53 -10.06
N LEU A 132 4.12 11.46 -10.51
CA LEU A 132 4.69 10.29 -11.21
C LEU A 132 5.72 9.49 -10.40
N GLU A 133 5.82 9.74 -9.09
CA GLU A 133 6.65 8.94 -8.22
C GLU A 133 6.01 7.58 -7.91
N ILE A 134 6.85 6.57 -7.71
CA ILE A 134 6.43 5.28 -7.18
C ILE A 134 7.10 5.09 -5.82
N TYR A 135 6.28 5.02 -4.77
CA TYR A 135 6.73 4.67 -3.43
C TYR A 135 6.52 3.18 -3.19
N THR A 136 7.59 2.47 -2.84
CA THR A 136 7.57 1.04 -2.52
C THR A 136 7.86 0.88 -1.04
N LEU A 137 6.87 0.40 -0.27
CA LEU A 137 7.05 -0.07 1.10
C LEU A 137 7.33 -1.57 1.04
N ARG A 138 8.54 -1.97 1.43
CA ARG A 138 9.02 -3.36 1.41
C ARG A 138 9.26 -3.84 2.83
N TRP A 139 8.99 -5.11 3.10
CA TRP A 139 9.23 -5.71 4.40
C TRP A 139 9.85 -7.11 4.30
N HIS A 140 10.49 -7.49 5.41
CA HIS A 140 11.05 -8.81 5.65
C HIS A 140 10.56 -9.35 7.00
N TRP A 141 10.38 -10.65 7.04
CA TRP A 141 9.87 -11.40 8.20
C TRP A 141 10.93 -11.95 9.12
#